data_AF-A0A1H3V163-F1
#
_entry.id   AF-A0A1H3V163-F1
#
_cell.length_a   1.000
_cell.length_b   1.000
_cell.length_c   1.000
_cell.angle_alpha   90.00
_cell.angle_beta   90.00
_cell.angle_gamma   90.00
#
_symmetry.space_group_name_H-M   'P 1'
#
loop_
_entity.id
_entity.type
_entity.pdbx_description
1 polymer ?
#
loop_
_entity_poly.entity_id
_entity_poly.type
_entity_poly.pdbx_seq_one_letter_code
_entity_poly.pdbx_strand_id
1 'polypeptide(L)'
;MDIQCRNEVSDAVKVQKWGNSLAVRIPQRTARQHGVVNGTIVEMIDTPDGILLRPKRQKPTLEDLLAQTKGKTPHQEIGFGQPEGRELI
;
A
#
# COMPACT_ATOMS: atom_id res chain seq x y z
N MET A 1 -15.73 -4.87 -31.74
CA MET A 1 -15.34 -5.50 -30.46
C MET A 1 -13.84 -5.72 -30.52
N ASP A 2 -13.06 -4.69 -30.19
CA ASP A 2 -11.61 -4.80 -30.16
C ASP A 2 -11.22 -5.55 -28.88
N ILE A 3 -10.78 -6.79 -29.10
CA ILE A 3 -10.15 -7.61 -28.08
C ILE A 3 -8.80 -6.95 -27.79
N GLN A 4 -8.73 -6.21 -26.70
CA GLN A 4 -7.45 -5.74 -26.16
C GLN A 4 -6.60 -6.99 -25.89
N CYS A 5 -5.55 -7.17 -26.70
CA CYS A 5 -4.47 -8.10 -26.42
C CYS A 5 -3.95 -7.79 -25.00
N ARG A 6 -4.28 -8.66 -24.03
CA ARG A 6 -3.59 -8.64 -22.74
C ARG A 6 -2.16 -9.04 -23.04
N ASN A 7 -1.24 -8.09 -22.90
CA ASN A 7 0.18 -8.42 -22.87
C ASN A 7 0.41 -9.46 -21.76
N GLU A 8 0.64 -10.71 -22.15
CA GLU A 8 1.31 -11.71 -21.32
C GLU A 8 2.72 -11.18 -21.06
N VAL A 9 2.94 -10.61 -19.88
CA VAL A 9 4.28 -10.18 -19.48
C VAL A 9 4.97 -11.38 -18.84
N SER A 10 5.70 -12.16 -19.63
CA SER A 10 6.56 -13.25 -19.17
C SER A 10 7.98 -12.74 -18.90
N ASP A 11 8.14 -11.87 -17.91
CA ASP A 11 9.48 -11.53 -17.42
C ASP A 11 9.93 -12.61 -16.43
N ALA A 12 10.85 -13.48 -16.86
CA ALA A 12 11.46 -14.46 -15.97
C ALA A 12 12.31 -13.73 -14.92
N VAL A 13 11.89 -13.81 -13.65
CA VAL A 13 12.59 -13.18 -12.53
C VAL A 13 13.27 -14.23 -11.65
N LYS A 14 14.46 -13.91 -11.16
CA LYS A 14 15.22 -14.79 -10.25
C LYS A 14 14.77 -14.57 -8.81
N VAL A 15 14.48 -15.67 -8.11
CA VAL A 15 14.27 -15.66 -6.66
C VAL A 15 15.62 -15.44 -5.95
N GLN A 16 15.64 -14.54 -4.97
CA GLN A 16 16.83 -14.18 -4.20
C GLN A 16 16.57 -14.33 -2.70
N LYS A 17 17.63 -14.56 -1.91
CA LYS A 17 17.55 -14.57 -0.45
C LYS A 17 17.52 -13.13 0.08
N TRP A 18 16.55 -12.81 0.92
CA TRP A 18 16.47 -11.57 1.69
C TRP A 18 16.28 -11.92 3.16
N GLY A 19 17.35 -11.79 3.96
CA GLY A 19 17.38 -12.27 5.33
C GLY A 19 17.19 -13.80 5.39
N ASN A 20 16.22 -14.27 6.17
CA ASN A 20 15.87 -15.68 6.29
C ASN A 20 14.80 -16.15 5.29
N SER A 21 14.43 -15.30 4.34
CA SER A 21 13.31 -15.56 3.43
C SER A 21 13.73 -15.38 1.97
N LEU A 22 12.85 -15.80 1.06
CA LEU A 22 13.02 -15.63 -0.37
C LEU A 22 12.19 -14.45 -0.87
N ALA A 23 12.71 -13.74 -1.87
CA ALA A 23 12.08 -12.58 -2.47
C ALA A 23 12.24 -12.61 -3.99
N VAL A 24 11.24 -12.08 -4.68
CA VAL A 24 11.31 -11.79 -6.12
C VAL A 24 11.33 -10.28 -6.32
N ARG A 25 12.10 -9.82 -7.30
CA ARG A 25 12.05 -8.41 -7.70
C ARG A 25 10.83 -8.19 -8.59
N ILE A 26 10.02 -7.20 -8.26
CA ILE A 26 8.87 -6.79 -9.08
C ILE A 26 9.35 -5.67 -10.00
N PRO A 27 9.39 -5.86 -11.33
CA PRO A 27 9.75 -4.80 -12.27
C PRO A 27 8.85 -3.58 -12.12
N GLN A 28 9.40 -2.38 -12.37
CA GLN A 28 8.69 -1.11 -12.19
C GLN A 28 7.37 -1.05 -12.97
N ARG A 29 7.33 -1.63 -14.19
CA ARG A 29 6.13 -1.70 -15.02
C ARG A 29 5.01 -2.46 -14.31
N THR A 30 5.30 -3.67 -13.84
CA THR A 30 4.36 -4.53 -13.11
C THR A 30 3.92 -3.89 -11.80
N ALA A 31 4.86 -3.31 -11.05
CA ALA A 31 4.56 -2.62 -9.80
C ALA A 31 3.56 -1.47 -10.01
N ARG A 32 3.78 -0.61 -11.03
CA ARG A 32 2.87 0.49 -11.37
C ARG A 32 1.48 0.01 -11.82
N GLN A 33 1.43 -1.03 -12.66
CA GLN A 33 0.16 -1.59 -13.14
C GLN A 33 -0.74 -2.10 -12.00
N HIS A 34 -0.14 -2.63 -10.94
CA HIS A 34 -0.86 -3.15 -9.78
C HIS A 34 -0.89 -2.19 -8.58
N GLY A 35 -0.42 -0.94 -8.73
CA GLY A 35 -0.42 0.05 -7.64
C GLY A 35 0.47 -0.35 -6.45
N VAL A 36 1.50 -1.15 -6.68
CA VAL A 36 2.46 -1.58 -5.65
C VAL A 36 3.60 -0.58 -5.58
N VAL A 37 3.79 -0.02 -4.40
CA VAL A 37 4.94 0.82 -4.03
C VAL A 37 5.67 0.23 -2.82
N ASN A 38 6.86 0.76 -2.49
CA ASN A 38 7.56 0.37 -1.28
C ASN A 38 6.64 0.54 -0.04
N GLY A 39 6.59 -0.46 0.82
CA GLY A 39 5.73 -0.48 2.01
C GLY A 39 4.29 -0.95 1.76
N THR A 40 3.90 -1.25 0.50
CA THR A 40 2.57 -1.81 0.21
C THR A 40 2.44 -3.18 0.87
N ILE A 41 1.42 -3.34 1.70
CA ILE A 41 1.06 -4.64 2.25
C ILE A 41 0.37 -5.46 1.16
N VAL A 42 0.88 -6.66 0.91
CA VAL A 42 0.30 -7.61 -0.05
C VAL A 42 -0.21 -8.84 0.68
N GLU A 43 -1.34 -9.36 0.22
CA GLU A 43 -1.84 -10.67 0.61
C GLU A 43 -1.23 -11.71 -0.32
N MET A 44 -0.78 -12.82 0.27
CA MET A 44 -0.26 -13.99 -0.42
C MET A 44 -1.28 -15.12 -0.27
N ILE A 45 -1.70 -15.70 -1.40
CA ILE A 45 -2.71 -16.76 -1.44
C ILE A 45 -2.14 -17.92 -2.24
N ASP A 46 -2.10 -19.11 -1.62
CA ASP A 46 -1.76 -20.34 -2.32
C ASP A 46 -2.95 -20.78 -3.20
N THR A 47 -2.66 -21.04 -4.47
CA THR A 47 -3.62 -21.48 -5.47
C THR A 47 -3.10 -22.75 -6.16
N PRO A 48 -3.94 -23.54 -6.86
CA PRO A 48 -3.48 -24.74 -7.57
C PRO A 48 -2.38 -24.45 -8.60
N ASP A 49 -2.38 -23.27 -9.21
CA ASP A 49 -1.46 -22.87 -10.26
C ASP A 49 -0.23 -22.08 -9.73
N GLY A 50 -0.12 -21.93 -8.41
CA GLY A 50 0.98 -21.23 -7.75
C GLY A 50 0.52 -20.18 -6.76
N ILE A 51 1.31 -19.11 -6.60
CA ILE A 51 1.08 -18.08 -5.58
C ILE A 51 0.45 -16.85 -6.22
N LEU A 52 -0.72 -16.43 -5.73
CA LEU A 52 -1.34 -15.17 -6.08
C LEU A 52 -0.97 -14.09 -5.06
N LEU A 53 -0.37 -13.00 -5.56
CA LEU A 53 -0.09 -11.80 -4.77
C LEU A 53 -1.06 -10.68 -5.13
N ARG A 54 -1.73 -10.09 -4.15
CA ARG A 54 -2.62 -8.93 -4.36
C ARG A 54 -2.41 -7.85 -3.31
N PRO A 55 -2.41 -6.54 -3.68
CA PRO A 55 -2.38 -5.48 -2.68
C PRO A 55 -3.54 -5.60 -1.70
N LYS A 56 -3.23 -5.54 -0.41
CA LYS A 56 -4.23 -5.60 0.65
C LYS A 56 -4.99 -4.27 0.68
N ARG A 57 -6.24 -4.27 0.19
CA ARG A 57 -7.13 -3.11 0.27
C ARG A 57 -7.74 -3.02 1.67
N GLN A 58 -6.97 -2.54 2.64
CA GLN A 58 -7.52 -2.13 3.92
C GLN A 58 -7.87 -0.64 3.85
N LYS A 59 -9.16 -0.33 3.71
CA LYS A 59 -9.67 0.93 4.24
C LYS A 59 -9.84 0.68 5.73
N PRO A 60 -9.05 1.31 6.62
CA PRO A 60 -9.28 1.16 8.04
C PRO A 60 -10.70 1.63 8.34
N THR A 61 -11.46 0.88 9.13
CA THR A 61 -12.76 1.36 9.59
C THR A 61 -12.56 2.49 10.59
N LEU A 62 -13.63 3.26 10.84
CA LEU A 62 -13.59 4.24 11.92
C LEU A 62 -13.28 3.55 13.26
N GLU A 63 -13.81 2.35 13.50
CA GLU A 63 -13.49 1.60 14.72
C GLU A 63 -12.00 1.22 14.79
N ASP A 64 -11.40 0.77 13.70
CA ASP A 64 -9.97 0.42 13.64
C ASP A 64 -9.07 1.62 13.96
N LEU A 65 -9.46 2.81 13.50
CA LEU A 65 -8.74 4.05 13.77
C LEU A 65 -8.91 4.48 15.24
N LEU A 66 -10.14 4.43 15.76
CA LEU A 66 -10.44 4.81 17.14
C LEU A 66 -9.79 3.86 18.15
N ALA A 67 -9.68 2.56 17.85
CA ALA A 67 -9.00 1.59 18.70
C ALA A 67 -7.50 1.90 18.90
N GLN A 68 -6.87 2.63 17.97
CA GLN A 68 -5.48 3.06 18.07
C GLN A 68 -5.32 4.36 18.89
N THR A 69 -6.42 5.06 19.19
CA THR A 69 -6.37 6.28 20.00
C THR A 69 -6.36 5.95 21.49
N LYS A 70 -5.53 6.65 22.28
CA LYS A 70 -5.48 6.49 23.74
C LYS A 70 -6.43 7.49 24.40
N GLY A 71 -7.49 6.99 25.04
CA GLY A 71 -8.40 7.80 25.87
C GLY A 71 -9.48 8.55 25.08
N LYS A 72 -10.40 9.22 25.81
CA LYS A 72 -11.53 9.97 25.23
C LYS A 72 -11.11 11.23 24.44
N THR A 73 -9.89 11.71 24.65
CA THR A 73 -9.35 12.94 24.03
C THR A 73 -7.84 12.77 23.78
N PRO A 74 -7.43 12.16 22.66
CA PRO A 74 -6.02 11.83 22.42
C PRO A 74 -5.12 13.05 22.19
N HIS A 75 -5.69 14.20 21.80
CA HIS A 75 -4.96 15.44 21.56
C HIS A 75 -5.68 16.61 22.25
N GLN A 76 -4.92 17.51 22.89
CA GLN A 76 -5.45 18.81 23.30
C GLN A 76 -5.51 19.74 22.09
N GLU A 77 -6.44 20.69 22.12
CA GLU A 77 -6.46 21.78 21.13
C GLU A 77 -5.12 22.50 21.17
N ILE A 78 -4.48 22.60 20.01
CA ILE A 78 -3.26 23.40 19.87
C ILE A 78 -3.67 24.81 19.45
N GLY A 79 -3.13 25.81 20.14
CA GLY A 79 -3.27 27.20 19.71
C GLY A 79 -2.46 27.41 18.44
N PHE A 80 -3.09 27.90 17.38
CA PHE A 80 -2.43 28.19 16.10
C PHE A 80 -1.46 29.39 16.14
N GLY A 81 -1.17 29.93 17.33
CA GLY A 81 -0.31 31.09 17.52
C GLY A 81 -1.02 32.41 17.19
N GLN A 82 -0.23 33.48 17.15
CA GLN A 82 -0.68 34.78 16.66
C GLN A 82 -0.72 34.79 15.12
N PRO A 83 -1.58 35.61 14.49
CA PRO A 83 -1.60 35.74 13.04
C PRO A 83 -0.24 36.20 12.49
N GLU A 84 0.36 35.40 11.63
CA GLU A 84 1.60 35.71 10.90
C GLU A 84 1.22 35.91 9.42
N GLY A 85 0.79 37.12 9.02
CA GLY A 85 0.32 37.39 7.66
C GLY A 85 -0.55 38.64 7.51
N ARG A 86 -1.11 38.87 6.32
CA ARG A 86 -2.05 39.98 6.01
C ARG A 86 -3.51 39.50 5.95
N GLU A 87 -3.81 38.40 6.63
CA GLU A 87 -5.15 37.77 6.64
C GLU A 87 -6.19 38.59 7.42
N LEU A 88 -5.75 39.52 8.28
CA LEU A 88 -6.61 40.38 9.07
C LEU A 88 -7.05 41.59 8.22
N ILE A 89 -8.34 41.63 7.88
CA ILE A 89 -9.02 42.73 7.17
C ILE A 89 -9.73 43.63 8.19
#